data_AF-A0A2G2XSM5-F1
#
_entry.id   AF-A0A2G2XSM5-F1
#
_cell.length_a   1.000
_cell.length_b   1.000
_cell.length_c   1.000
_cell.angle_alpha   90.00
_cell.angle_beta   90.00
_cell.angle_gamma   90.00
#
_symmetry.space_group_name_H-M   'P 1'
#
loop_
_entity.id
_entity.type
_entity.pdbx_description
1 polymer ?
#
loop_
_entity_poly.entity_id
_entity_poly.type
_entity_poly.pdbx_seq_one_letter_code
_entity_poly.pdbx_strand_id
1 'polypeptide(L)' 'MAPGVLILAALPPNLFLESIQMNIALSSDYELKSGTSMAAPHAAIIAAMLKGAQPEWSPSPIHSAMMTTANYLDNSQKPY' A
#
# COMPACT_ATOMS: atom_id res chain seq x y z
N MET A 1 6.54 8.16 -2.86
CA MET A 1 6.65 6.99 -1.95
C MET A 1 5.24 6.58 -1.54
N ALA A 2 5.03 5.34 -1.07
CA ALA A 2 3.74 4.86 -0.59
C ALA A 2 3.92 3.92 0.62
N PRO A 3 2.90 3.76 1.50
CA PRO A 3 3.00 2.91 2.68
C PRO A 3 3.18 1.42 2.32
N GLY A 4 4.18 0.76 2.90
CA GLY A 4 4.46 -0.65 2.62
C GLY A 4 5.02 -1.44 3.81
N VAL A 5 4.98 -0.89 5.02
CA VAL A 5 5.48 -1.56 6.23
C VAL A 5 4.30 -1.76 7.18
N LEU A 6 4.13 -2.99 7.67
CA LEU A 6 3.06 -3.40 8.58
C LEU A 6 1.68 -2.93 8.11
N ILE A 7 1.38 -3.16 6.82
CA ILE A 7 0.08 -2.87 6.24
C ILE A 7 -0.88 -4.00 6.60
N LEU A 8 -2.02 -3.65 7.19
CA LEU A 8 -3.11 -4.58 7.45
C LEU A 8 -3.91 -4.80 6.17
N ALA A 9 -3.94 -6.01 5.64
CA ALA A 9 -4.68 -6.36 4.44
C ALA A 9 -5.44 -7.68 4.63
N ALA A 10 -6.47 -7.91 3.81
CA ALA A 10 -7.28 -9.12 3.89
C ALA A 10 -6.44 -10.37 3.56
N LEU A 11 -6.67 -11.44 4.33
CA LEU A 11 -6.09 -12.76 4.15
C LEU A 11 -7.20 -13.82 4.22
N PRO A 12 -7.17 -14.87 3.39
CA PRO A 12 -8.11 -15.98 3.54
C PRO A 12 -8.05 -16.60 4.95
N PRO A 13 -9.20 -16.79 5.63
CA PRO A 13 -9.25 -17.18 7.05
C PRO A 13 -8.86 -18.64 7.30
N ASN A 14 -8.69 -19.44 6.26
CA ASN A 14 -8.29 -20.84 6.37
C ASN A 14 -6.77 -21.04 6.19
N LEU A 15 -6.00 -19.96 6.11
CA LEU A 15 -4.54 -20.02 6.04
C LEU A 15 -3.92 -19.88 7.42
N PHE A 16 -2.80 -20.57 7.61
CA PHE A 16 -1.93 -20.36 8.76
C PHE A 16 -1.31 -18.96 8.67
N LEU A 17 -1.46 -18.17 9.74
CA LEU A 17 -0.89 -16.83 9.85
C LEU A 17 0.31 -16.82 10.80
N GLU A 18 0.08 -17.17 12.06
CA GLU A 18 1.11 -17.24 13.10
C GLU A 18 0.80 -18.36 14.09
N SER A 19 1.73 -18.63 15.00
CA SER A 19 1.50 -19.55 16.12
C SER A 19 1.76 -18.88 17.46
N ILE A 20 0.85 -19.08 18.42
CA ILE A 20 1.14 -18.81 19.83
C ILE A 20 1.83 -20.05 20.40
N GLN A 21 3.07 -19.88 20.89
CA GLN A 21 3.95 -21.00 21.27
C GLN A 21 4.12 -21.99 20.09
N MET A 22 4.46 -23.25 20.35
CA MET A 22 4.68 -24.26 19.30
C MET A 22 3.42 -25.03 18.86
N ASN A 23 2.25 -24.77 19.47
CA ASN A 23 1.09 -25.67 19.35
C ASN A 23 -0.25 -24.99 19.01
N ILE A 24 -0.34 -23.66 19.00
CA ILE A 24 -1.61 -22.96 18.74
C ILE A 24 -1.46 -22.20 17.42
N ALA A 25 -2.04 -22.72 16.35
CA ALA A 25 -2.10 -22.03 15.06
C ALA A 25 -3.19 -20.95 15.08
N LEU A 26 -2.82 -19.75 14.64
CA LEU A 26 -3.71 -18.62 14.45
C LEU A 26 -4.07 -18.48 12.98
N SER A 27 -5.32 -18.10 12.77
CA SER A 27 -5.86 -17.64 11.50
C SER A 27 -6.59 -16.33 11.73
N SER A 28 -6.71 -15.53 10.69
CA SER A 28 -7.37 -14.22 10.74
C SER A 28 -7.86 -13.86 9.34
N ASP A 29 -8.93 -13.08 9.27
CA ASP A 29 -9.41 -12.48 8.01
C ASP A 29 -8.45 -11.40 7.47
N TYR A 30 -7.47 -10.99 8.29
CA TYR A 30 -6.49 -9.94 7.97
C TYR A 30 -5.09 -10.28 8.49
N GLU A 31 -4.06 -9.86 7.75
CA GLU A 31 -2.64 -10.02 8.06
C GLU A 31 -1.92 -8.67 8.03
N LEU A 32 -0.98 -8.45 8.96
CA LEU A 32 0.00 -7.37 8.87
C LEU A 32 1.20 -7.83 8.06
N LYS A 33 1.46 -7.19 6.92
CA LYS A 33 2.57 -7.56 6.04
C LYS A 33 3.39 -6.35 5.59
N SER A 34 4.68 -6.59 5.37
CA SER A 34 5.63 -5.58 4.91
C SER A 34 6.23 -5.98 3.56
N GLY A 35 6.42 -5.01 2.67
CA GLY A 35 7.06 -5.20 1.37
C GLY A 35 6.68 -4.12 0.36
N THR A 36 7.47 -3.99 -0.69
CA THR A 36 7.11 -3.15 -1.85
C THR A 36 5.85 -3.65 -2.54
N SER A 37 5.54 -4.95 -2.42
CA SER A 37 4.26 -5.56 -2.82
C SER A 37 3.04 -4.96 -2.10
N MET A 38 3.22 -4.45 -0.88
CA MET A 38 2.15 -3.77 -0.11
C MET A 38 2.08 -2.28 -0.46
N ALA A 39 3.18 -1.66 -0.89
CA ALA A 39 3.19 -0.27 -1.36
C ALA A 39 2.62 -0.09 -2.77
N ALA A 40 2.86 -1.04 -3.68
CA ALA A 40 2.37 -1.01 -5.06
C ALA A 40 0.84 -0.80 -5.20
N PRO A 41 -0.04 -1.53 -4.48
CA PRO A 41 -1.49 -1.32 -4.58
C PRO A 41 -1.93 0.06 -4.11
N HIS A 42 -1.25 0.68 -3.13
CA HIS A 42 -1.55 2.06 -2.72
C HIS A 42 -1.32 3.06 -3.87
N ALA A 43 -0.19 2.95 -4.57
CA ALA A 43 0.09 3.80 -5.73
C ALA A 43 -0.88 3.52 -6.90
N ALA A 44 -1.21 2.26 -7.14
CA ALA A 44 -2.13 1.85 -8.20
C ALA A 44 -3.55 2.40 -7.98
N ILE A 45 -4.06 2.38 -6.73
CA ILE A 45 -5.36 2.95 -6.39
C ILE A 45 -5.38 4.46 -6.66
N ILE A 46 -4.35 5.20 -6.24
CA ILE A 46 -4.26 6.65 -6.50
C ILE A 46 -4.25 6.92 -8.02
N ALA A 47 -3.49 6.14 -8.80
CA ALA A 47 -3.48 6.26 -10.26
C ALA A 47 -4.87 5.99 -10.87
N ALA A 48 -5.59 4.99 -10.36
CA ALA A 48 -6.96 4.68 -10.79
C ALA A 48 -7.94 5.79 -10.42
N MET A 49 -7.83 6.39 -9.23
CA MET A 49 -8.64 7.53 -8.81
C MET A 49 -8.37 8.75 -9.70
N LEU A 50 -7.11 9.03 -10.04
CA LEU A 50 -6.74 10.08 -10.98
C LEU A 50 -7.33 9.83 -12.36
N LYS A 51 -7.30 8.59 -12.86
CA LYS A 51 -7.95 8.22 -14.13
C LYS A 51 -9.47 8.40 -14.08
N GLY A 52 -10.11 8.08 -12.96
CA GLY A 52 -11.54 8.32 -12.76
C GLY A 52 -11.90 9.82 -12.74
N ALA A 53 -11.07 10.64 -12.10
CA ALA A 53 -11.26 12.09 -12.04
C ALA A 53 -10.91 12.80 -13.36
N GLN A 54 -9.99 12.24 -14.15
CA GLN A 54 -9.54 12.77 -15.43
C GLN A 54 -9.55 11.66 -16.50
N PRO A 55 -10.72 11.27 -17.02
CA PRO A 55 -10.86 10.14 -17.93
C PRO A 55 -10.04 10.24 -19.23
N GLU A 56 -9.74 11.46 -19.68
CA GLU A 56 -8.96 11.71 -20.91
C GLU A 56 -7.44 11.55 -20.71
N TRP A 57 -6.95 11.53 -19.46
CA TRP A 57 -5.52 11.46 -19.20
C TRP A 57 -4.95 10.10 -19.63
N SER A 58 -3.84 10.14 -20.37
CA SER A 58 -3.02 8.96 -20.62
C SER A 58 -2.18 8.60 -19.37
N PRO A 59 -1.48 7.45 -19.35
CA PRO A 59 -0.69 7.06 -18.18
C PRO A 59 0.41 8.06 -17.79
N SER A 60 0.95 8.81 -18.77
CA SER A 60 2.05 9.74 -18.54
C SER A 60 1.66 10.97 -17.69
N PRO A 61 0.56 11.71 -17.98
CA PRO A 61 0.04 12.75 -17.11
C PRO A 61 -0.28 12.28 -15.68
N ILE A 62 -0.86 11.08 -15.53
CA ILE A 62 -1.16 10.50 -14.21
C ILE A 62 0.14 10.30 -13.42
N HIS A 63 1.14 9.66 -14.05
CA HIS A 63 2.45 9.47 -13.43
C HIS A 63 3.13 10.80 -13.09
N SER A 64 3.08 11.78 -14.00
CA SER A 64 3.66 13.11 -13.78
C SER A 64 3.01 13.80 -12.58
N ALA A 65 1.68 13.81 -12.51
CA ALA A 65 0.95 14.42 -11.42
C ALA A 65 1.37 13.79 -10.08
N MET A 66 1.39 12.46 -9.99
CA MET A 66 1.82 11.74 -8.78
C MET A 66 3.25 12.06 -8.36
N MET A 67 4.19 12.17 -9.31
CA MET A 67 5.59 12.49 -9.02
C MET A 67 5.78 13.94 -8.58
N THR A 68 5.18 14.90 -9.28
CA THR A 68 5.38 16.34 -9.01
C THR A 68 4.65 16.82 -7.76
N THR A 69 3.63 16.09 -7.30
CA THR A 69 2.91 16.41 -6.06
C THR A 69 3.32 15.53 -4.88
N ALA A 70 4.33 14.68 -5.03
CA ALA A 70 4.82 13.86 -3.93
C ALA A 70 5.44 14.75 -2.84
N ASN A 71 5.10 14.49 -1.58
CA ASN A 71 5.76 15.16 -0.46
C ASN A 71 7.16 14.57 -0.27
N TYR A 72 8.18 15.44 -0.29
CA TYR A 72 9.58 15.08 -0.08
C TYR A 72 10.05 15.31 1.36
N LEU A 73 9.18 15.86 2.22
CA LEU A 73 9.44 16.10 3.63
C LEU A 73 8.83 14.99 4.51
N ASP A 74 9.55 14.62 5.56
CA ASP A 74 9.06 13.77 6.64
C ASP A 74 8.13 14.53 7.59
N ASN A 75 7.62 13.82 8.60
CA ASN A 75 6.75 14.41 9.63
C ASN A 75 7.46 15.44 10.53
N SER A 76 8.79 15.49 10.49
CA SER A 76 9.65 16.46 11.19
C SER A 76 9.99 17.66 10.31
N GLN A 77 9.37 17.80 9.14
CA GLN A 77 9.61 18.85 8.13
C GLN A 77 11.04 18.84 7.58
N LYS A 78 11.70 17.69 7.60
CA LYS A 78 13.03 17.50 7.01
C LYS A 78 12.91 16.69 5.72
N PRO A 79 13.77 16.92 4.72
CA PRO A 79 13.82 16.04 3.56
C PRO A 79 14.07 14.59 3.98
N TYR A 80 13.40 13.65 3.30
CA TYR A 80 13.70 12.21 3.39
C TYR A 80 15.11 11.88 2.91
#